data_AF-A0A8J7PGD7-F1
#
_entry.id   AF-A0A8J7PGD7-F1
#
_cell.length_a   1.000
_cell.length_b   1.000
_cell.length_c   1.000
_cell.angle_alpha   90.00
_cell.angle_beta   90.00
_cell.angle_gamma   90.00
#
_symmetry.space_group_name_H-M   'P 1'
#
loop_
_entity.id
_entity.type
_entity.pdbx_description
1 polymer ?
#
loop_
_entity_poly.entity_id
_entity_poly.type
_entity_poly.pdbx_seq_one_letter_code
_entity_poly.pdbx_strand_id
1 'polypeptide(L)'
;MTYIVRHDGRTVTETDWSPMAQAAWHRATRDQSAGGVVELFKDGRLIASHRITGGRGAIWPEGEACSLQDVVKAILQLLRDDDWDAKQIAQAMTDYGLPTSRARVDGMRGSSGRSLELSHAEIVTMLNAILSEYKRGSQ
;
A
#
# COMPACT_ATOMS: atom_id res chain seq x y z
N MET A 1 18.68 5.13 -0.21
CA MET A 1 18.22 4.32 -1.36
C MET A 1 17.19 5.17 -2.06
N THR A 2 17.42 5.54 -3.32
CA THR A 2 16.55 6.47 -4.07
C THR A 2 16.07 5.81 -5.35
N TYR A 3 14.78 5.89 -5.62
CA TYR A 3 14.14 5.45 -6.86
C TYR A 3 13.78 6.63 -7.74
N ILE A 4 13.95 6.47 -9.04
CA ILE A 4 13.48 7.45 -10.04
C ILE A 4 12.74 6.68 -11.13
N VAL A 5 11.47 7.04 -11.37
CA VAL A 5 10.71 6.55 -12.53
C VAL A 5 10.72 7.65 -13.58
N ARG A 6 11.15 7.32 -14.80
CA ARG A 6 11.12 8.21 -15.95
C ARG A 6 10.22 7.69 -17.05
N HIS A 7 9.63 8.61 -17.82
CA HIS A 7 8.87 8.31 -19.02
C HIS A 7 9.41 9.20 -20.14
N ASP A 8 9.96 8.59 -21.19
CA ASP A 8 10.61 9.27 -22.32
C ASP A 8 11.59 10.37 -21.86
N GLY A 9 12.40 10.03 -20.85
CA GLY A 9 13.42 10.91 -20.26
C GLY A 9 12.89 11.92 -19.24
N ARG A 10 11.57 12.07 -19.05
CA ARG A 10 10.99 12.97 -18.04
C ARG A 10 10.79 12.24 -16.72
N THR A 11 11.19 12.85 -15.61
CA THR A 11 10.95 12.29 -14.27
C THR A 11 9.46 12.32 -13.94
N VAL A 12 8.89 11.13 -13.70
CA VAL A 12 7.52 10.93 -13.20
C VAL A 12 7.50 10.97 -11.68
N THR A 13 8.48 10.31 -11.04
CA THR A 13 8.63 10.32 -9.59
C THR A 13 10.11 10.19 -9.21
N GLU A 14 10.48 10.78 -8.08
CA GLU A 14 11.74 10.57 -7.38
C GLU A 14 11.42 10.42 -5.89
N THR A 15 11.83 9.30 -5.29
CA THR A 15 11.44 8.95 -3.92
C THR A 15 12.39 7.92 -3.31
N ASP A 16 12.60 7.96 -2.01
CA ASP A 16 13.26 6.90 -1.25
C ASP A 16 12.30 5.80 -0.77
N TRP A 17 11.00 5.92 -1.10
CA TRP A 17 9.96 5.01 -0.65
C TRP A 17 9.48 4.07 -1.76
N SER A 18 9.79 2.77 -1.62
CA SER A 18 9.52 1.75 -2.64
C SER A 18 8.04 1.66 -3.09
N PRO A 19 7.02 1.67 -2.19
CA PRO A 19 5.61 1.66 -2.60
C PRO A 19 5.21 2.83 -3.52
N MET A 20 5.77 4.02 -3.30
CA MET A 20 5.52 5.18 -4.15
C MET A 20 6.16 5.01 -5.53
N ALA A 21 7.40 4.51 -5.58
CA ALA A 21 8.08 4.17 -6.84
C ALA A 21 7.32 3.08 -7.62
N GLN A 22 6.84 2.05 -6.93
CA GLN A 22 6.00 0.98 -7.49
C GLN A 22 4.70 1.53 -8.07
N ALA A 23 4.00 2.40 -7.34
CA ALA A 23 2.77 3.01 -7.83
C ALA A 23 3.00 3.84 -9.10
N ALA A 24 4.08 4.63 -9.13
CA ALA A 24 4.48 5.40 -10.30
C ALA A 24 4.82 4.49 -11.50
N TRP A 25 5.61 3.44 -11.29
CA TRP A 25 5.94 2.43 -12.31
C TRP A 25 4.68 1.76 -12.88
N HIS A 26 3.80 1.25 -12.03
CA HIS A 26 2.56 0.59 -12.45
C HIS A 26 1.62 1.52 -13.22
N ARG A 27 1.60 2.82 -12.89
CA ARG A 27 0.76 3.79 -13.60
C ARG A 27 1.38 4.16 -14.94
N ALA A 28 2.65 4.54 -14.95
CA ALA A 28 3.37 4.94 -16.16
C ALA A 28 3.35 3.81 -17.20
N THR A 29 3.60 2.56 -16.79
CA THR A 29 3.62 1.42 -17.72
C THR A 29 2.25 0.98 -18.22
N ARG A 30 1.15 1.45 -17.61
CA ARG A 30 -0.24 1.19 -18.08
C ARG A 30 -0.80 2.27 -18.99
N ASP A 31 -0.16 3.42 -19.06
CA ASP A 31 -0.70 4.57 -19.77
C ASP A 31 -0.54 4.41 -21.28
N GLN A 32 -1.48 3.70 -21.89
CA GLN A 32 -1.52 3.51 -23.34
C GLN A 32 -1.63 4.83 -24.11
N SER A 33 -2.24 5.86 -23.52
CA SER A 33 -2.45 7.13 -24.19
C SER A 33 -1.15 7.90 -24.38
N ALA A 34 -0.21 7.72 -23.44
CA ALA A 34 1.09 8.34 -23.47
C ALA A 34 2.11 7.55 -24.31
N GLY A 35 1.97 6.23 -24.44
CA GLY A 35 2.89 5.39 -25.22
C GLY A 35 4.35 5.46 -24.73
N GLY A 36 5.34 5.19 -25.58
CA GLY A 36 6.74 5.44 -25.25
C GLY A 36 7.40 4.40 -24.33
N VAL A 37 8.47 4.83 -23.65
CA VAL A 37 9.33 4.00 -22.79
C VAL A 37 9.36 4.54 -21.36
N VAL A 38 9.13 3.64 -20.41
CA VAL A 38 9.24 3.89 -18.97
C VAL A 38 10.50 3.25 -18.45
N GLU A 39 11.28 3.98 -17.67
CA GLU A 39 12.55 3.54 -17.09
C GLU A 39 12.50 3.68 -15.57
N LEU A 40 13.06 2.71 -14.86
CA LEU A 40 13.22 2.73 -13.41
C LEU A 40 14.70 2.74 -13.07
N PHE A 41 15.12 3.75 -12.31
CA PHE A 41 16.44 3.86 -11.75
C PHE A 41 16.40 3.63 -10.24
N LYS A 42 17.43 2.99 -9.69
CA LYS A 42 17.68 2.84 -8.27
C LYS A 42 19.11 3.26 -7.96
N ASP A 43 19.29 4.20 -7.06
CA ASP A 43 20.58 4.79 -6.70
C ASP A 43 21.38 5.23 -7.95
N GLY A 44 20.69 5.86 -8.91
CA GLY A 44 21.25 6.33 -10.17
C GLY A 44 21.47 5.27 -11.26
N ARG A 45 21.29 3.97 -10.95
CA ARG A 45 21.44 2.87 -11.90
C ARG A 45 20.11 2.48 -12.52
N LEU A 46 20.06 2.34 -13.85
CA LEU A 46 18.91 1.76 -14.55
C LEU A 46 18.73 0.29 -14.13
N ILE A 47 17.57 -0.04 -13.56
CA ILE A 47 17.23 -1.40 -13.13
C ILE A 47 16.14 -2.05 -13.98
N ALA A 48 15.28 -1.25 -14.64
CA ALA A 48 14.32 -1.75 -15.60
C ALA A 48 13.94 -0.71 -16.67
N SER A 49 13.58 -1.20 -17.85
CA SER A 49 13.00 -0.41 -18.94
C SER A 49 11.82 -1.18 -19.54
N HIS A 50 10.72 -0.49 -19.81
CA HIS A 50 9.50 -1.07 -20.33
C HIS A 50 8.91 -0.20 -21.43
N ARG A 51 8.75 -0.76 -22.62
CA ARG A 51 8.01 -0.13 -23.71
C ARG A 51 6.52 -0.41 -23.52
N ILE A 52 5.69 0.63 -23.54
CA ILE A 52 4.25 0.48 -23.41
C ILE A 52 3.70 -0.19 -24.67
N THR A 53 3.25 -1.44 -24.55
CA THR A 53 2.70 -2.24 -25.66
C THR A 53 1.23 -2.65 -25.42
N GLY A 54 0.64 -2.25 -24.29
CA GLY A 54 -0.73 -2.60 -23.92
C GLY A 54 -1.15 -1.93 -22.60
N GLY A 55 -2.32 -2.32 -22.05
CA GLY A 55 -2.94 -1.64 -20.89
C GLY A 55 -2.68 -2.33 -19.55
N ARG A 56 -1.93 -3.42 -19.57
CA ARG A 56 -1.49 -4.11 -18.35
C ARG A 56 -0.16 -3.52 -17.93
N GLY A 57 -0.05 -3.20 -16.65
CA GLY A 57 1.16 -2.61 -16.10
C GLY A 57 2.27 -3.62 -16.08
N ALA A 58 3.50 -3.14 -16.20
CA ALA A 58 4.65 -3.98 -16.01
C ALA A 58 4.73 -4.43 -14.54
N ILE A 59 5.19 -5.65 -14.33
CA ILE A 59 5.51 -6.15 -12.98
C ILE A 59 6.61 -5.28 -12.36
N TRP A 60 6.64 -5.20 -11.03
CA TRP A 60 7.74 -4.56 -10.33
C TRP A 60 9.04 -5.39 -10.50
N PRO A 61 10.16 -4.79 -10.93
CA PRO A 61 11.35 -5.54 -11.35
C PRO A 61 12.19 -6.10 -10.20
N GLU A 62 12.03 -5.62 -8.96
CA GLU A 62 12.82 -6.12 -7.82
C GLU A 62 12.21 -7.35 -7.13
N GLY A 63 11.14 -7.93 -7.70
CA GLY A 63 10.50 -9.16 -7.21
C GLY A 63 9.58 -8.95 -6.00
N GLU A 64 10.01 -8.22 -4.97
CA GLU A 64 9.19 -7.92 -3.80
C GLU A 64 8.33 -6.67 -4.05
N ALA A 65 7.03 -6.89 -4.24
CA ALA A 65 6.04 -5.82 -4.37
C ALA A 65 5.46 -5.42 -3.00
N CYS A 66 4.88 -4.23 -2.94
CA CYS A 66 4.10 -3.75 -1.80
C CYS A 66 3.05 -4.80 -1.42
N SER A 67 3.12 -5.28 -0.19
CA SER A 67 2.33 -6.39 0.32
C SER A 67 1.09 -5.91 1.08
N LEU A 68 0.15 -6.81 1.37
CA LEU A 68 -0.97 -6.50 2.27
C LEU A 68 -0.49 -6.06 3.66
N GLN A 69 0.65 -6.58 4.10
CA GLN A 69 1.24 -6.20 5.37
C GLN A 69 1.66 -4.72 5.38
N ASP A 70 2.15 -4.20 4.24
CA ASP A 70 2.52 -2.79 4.09
C ASP A 70 1.28 -1.89 4.11
N VAL A 71 0.20 -2.34 3.45
CA VAL A 71 -1.10 -1.66 3.48
C VAL A 71 -1.63 -1.55 4.91
N VAL A 72 -1.61 -2.65 5.67
CA VAL A 72 -2.10 -2.66 7.05
C VAL A 72 -1.23 -1.82 7.97
N LYS A 73 0.10 -1.84 7.79
CA LYS A 73 0.99 -0.93 8.54
C LYS A 73 0.64 0.53 8.28
N ALA A 74 0.41 0.92 7.03
CA ALA A 74 0.02 2.28 6.68
C ALA A 74 -1.32 2.68 7.31
N ILE A 75 -2.33 1.79 7.27
CA ILE A 75 -3.63 2.04 7.92
C ILE A 75 -3.47 2.17 9.43
N LEU A 76 -2.75 1.26 10.08
CA LEU A 76 -2.56 1.28 11.54
C LEU A 76 -1.68 2.44 12.02
N GLN A 77 -0.88 3.04 11.13
CA GLN A 77 -0.18 4.28 11.40
C GLN A 77 -1.14 5.47 11.30
N LEU A 78 -1.92 5.57 10.22
CA LEU A 78 -2.94 6.61 10.06
C LEU A 78 -3.91 6.66 11.24
N LEU A 79 -4.39 5.51 11.70
CA LEU A 79 -5.31 5.42 12.84
C LEU A 79 -4.66 5.84 14.15
N ARG A 80 -3.39 5.49 14.35
CA ARG A 80 -2.63 5.93 15.53
C ARG A 80 -2.49 7.45 15.55
N ASP A 81 -2.27 8.06 14.39
CA ASP A 81 -2.15 9.51 14.26
C ASP A 81 -3.50 10.24 14.52
N ASP A 82 -4.61 9.50 14.46
CA ASP A 82 -5.95 9.95 14.88
C ASP A 82 -6.35 9.43 16.29
N ASP A 83 -5.36 9.08 17.13
CA ASP A 83 -5.55 8.61 18.51
C ASP A 83 -6.36 7.32 18.68
N TRP A 84 -6.45 6.47 17.65
CA TRP A 84 -7.02 5.14 17.77
C TRP A 84 -6.02 4.14 18.36
N ASP A 85 -6.42 3.49 19.44
CA ASP A 85 -5.71 2.35 20.01
C ASP A 85 -6.19 0.99 19.43
N ALA A 86 -5.39 -0.06 19.68
CA ALA A 86 -5.69 -1.41 19.19
C ALA A 86 -6.98 -2.02 19.78
N LYS A 87 -7.43 -1.54 20.94
CA LYS A 87 -8.67 -1.99 21.58
C LYS A 87 -9.89 -1.38 20.88
N GLN A 88 -9.85 -0.08 20.57
CA GLN A 88 -10.89 0.63 19.82
C GLN A 88 -11.05 0.04 18.42
N ILE A 89 -9.95 -0.23 17.72
CA ILE A 89 -9.99 -0.87 16.39
C ILE A 89 -10.63 -2.26 16.48
N ALA A 90 -10.20 -3.09 17.44
CA ALA A 90 -10.75 -4.43 17.63
C ALA A 90 -12.24 -4.41 17.97
N GLN A 91 -12.67 -3.45 18.78
CA GLN A 91 -14.07 -3.26 19.15
C GLN A 91 -14.90 -2.85 17.92
N ALA A 92 -14.46 -1.84 17.17
CA ALA A 92 -15.14 -1.41 15.95
C ALA A 92 -15.31 -2.55 14.94
N MET A 93 -14.25 -3.34 14.72
CA MET A 93 -14.32 -4.51 13.83
C MET A 93 -15.32 -5.55 14.34
N THR A 94 -15.35 -5.80 15.65
CA THR A 94 -16.28 -6.75 16.29
C THR A 94 -17.73 -6.29 16.16
N ASP A 95 -17.99 -5.01 16.42
CA ASP A 95 -19.32 -4.39 16.29
C ASP A 95 -19.81 -4.37 14.84
N TYR A 96 -18.87 -4.35 13.88
CA TYR A 96 -19.15 -4.47 12.45
C TYR A 96 -19.30 -5.93 11.97
N GLY A 97 -19.23 -6.92 12.87
CA GLY A 97 -19.46 -8.32 12.55
C GLY A 97 -18.22 -9.14 12.23
N LEU A 98 -17.01 -8.62 12.48
CA LEU A 98 -15.75 -9.35 12.36
C LEU A 98 -15.10 -9.53 13.75
N PRO A 99 -15.33 -10.69 14.42
CA PRO A 99 -14.79 -10.95 15.75
C PRO A 99 -13.28 -10.77 15.80
N THR A 100 -12.83 -9.73 16.50
CA THR A 100 -11.43 -9.30 16.51
C THR A 100 -10.97 -9.01 17.92
N SER A 101 -9.76 -9.44 18.26
CA SER A 101 -9.14 -9.13 19.55
C SER A 101 -8.07 -8.05 19.40
N ARG A 102 -7.81 -7.32 20.49
CA ARG A 102 -6.66 -6.39 20.58
C ARG A 102 -5.36 -7.08 20.15
N ALA A 103 -5.12 -8.31 20.61
CA ALA A 103 -3.92 -9.08 20.27
C ALA A 103 -3.82 -9.36 18.76
N ARG A 104 -4.94 -9.56 18.07
CA ARG A 104 -4.96 -9.69 16.60
C ARG A 104 -4.50 -8.39 15.94
N VAL A 105 -5.04 -7.24 16.36
CA VAL A 105 -4.66 -5.92 15.83
C VAL A 105 -3.18 -5.60 16.13
N ASP A 106 -2.69 -5.93 17.33
CA ASP A 106 -1.27 -5.75 17.67
C ASP A 106 -0.37 -6.64 16.81
N GLY A 107 -0.77 -7.90 16.58
CA GLY A 107 -0.04 -8.81 15.69
C GLY A 107 0.00 -8.32 14.23
N MET A 108 -1.05 -7.62 13.77
CA MET A 108 -1.06 -7.02 12.43
C MET A 108 0.03 -5.96 12.23
N ARG A 109 0.64 -5.43 13.30
CA ARG A 109 1.78 -4.50 13.20
C ARG A 109 3.08 -5.21 12.81
N GLY A 110 3.11 -6.55 12.84
CA GLY A 110 4.25 -7.36 12.42
C GLY A 110 5.43 -7.39 13.40
N SER A 111 5.24 -6.95 14.65
CA SER A 111 6.28 -6.90 15.68
C SER A 111 6.64 -8.27 16.27
N SER A 112 5.82 -9.31 16.05
CA SER A 112 5.92 -10.61 16.74
C SER A 112 6.62 -11.72 15.97
N GLY A 113 7.27 -11.45 14.83
CA GLY A 113 8.05 -12.45 14.06
C GLY A 113 7.24 -13.58 13.40
N ARG A 114 5.95 -13.75 13.74
CA ARG A 114 4.96 -14.54 13.01
C ARG A 114 4.12 -13.61 12.14
N SER A 115 4.20 -13.79 10.83
CA SER A 115 3.28 -13.18 9.88
C SER A 115 1.88 -13.71 10.16
N LEU A 116 0.95 -12.84 10.56
CA LEU A 116 -0.46 -13.19 10.57
C LEU A 116 -0.93 -13.25 9.12
N GLU A 117 -1.55 -14.34 8.72
CA GLU A 117 -2.26 -14.38 7.44
C GLU A 117 -3.41 -13.38 7.49
N LEU A 118 -3.32 -12.36 6.62
CA LEU A 118 -4.32 -11.30 6.47
C LEU A 118 -4.93 -11.40 5.09
N SER A 119 -6.26 -11.44 5.03
CA SER A 119 -6.98 -11.40 3.78
C SER A 119 -7.32 -9.96 3.36
N HIS A 120 -7.49 -9.74 2.06
CA HIS A 120 -8.02 -8.49 1.53
C HIS A 120 -9.38 -8.14 2.16
N ALA A 121 -10.22 -9.14 2.42
CA ALA A 121 -11.55 -8.97 3.02
C ALA A 121 -11.47 -8.40 4.44
N GLU A 122 -10.53 -8.85 5.26
CA GLU A 122 -10.35 -8.32 6.61
C GLU A 122 -9.92 -6.85 6.60
N ILE A 123 -9.05 -6.45 5.67
CA ILE A 123 -8.63 -5.06 5.52
C ILE A 123 -9.81 -4.18 5.11
N VAL A 124 -10.61 -4.64 4.14
CA VAL A 124 -11.84 -3.93 3.72
C VAL A 124 -12.82 -3.79 4.90
N THR A 125 -13.02 -4.86 5.67
CA THR A 125 -13.90 -4.84 6.84
C THR A 125 -13.38 -3.92 7.93
N MET A 126 -12.07 -3.90 8.21
CA MET A 126 -11.45 -2.97 9.14
C MET A 126 -11.73 -1.51 8.73
N LEU A 127 -11.49 -1.16 7.47
CA LEU A 127 -11.76 0.18 6.95
C LEU A 127 -13.24 0.57 7.08
N ASN A 128 -14.16 -0.34 6.73
CA ASN A 128 -15.60 -0.08 6.85
C ASN A 128 -16.05 0.07 8.31
N ALA A 129 -15.52 -0.74 9.22
CA ALA A 129 -15.78 -0.64 10.64
C ALA A 129 -15.40 0.74 11.18
N ILE A 130 -14.18 1.19 10.86
CA ILE A 130 -13.67 2.49 11.28
C ILE A 130 -14.49 3.64 10.65
N LEU A 131 -14.78 3.57 9.36
CA LEU A 131 -15.61 4.58 8.68
C LEU A 131 -17.02 4.67 9.29
N SER A 132 -17.57 3.55 9.75
CA SER A 132 -18.85 3.54 10.46
C SER A 132 -18.78 4.35 11.77
N GLU A 133 -17.70 4.19 12.53
CA GLU A 133 -17.49 4.94 13.78
C GLU A 133 -17.32 6.44 13.54
N TYR A 134 -16.54 6.84 12.53
CA TYR A 134 -16.43 8.26 12.17
C TYR A 134 -17.78 8.88 11.80
N LYS A 135 -18.63 8.12 11.07
CA LYS A 135 -19.97 8.59 10.71
C LYS A 135 -20.88 8.73 11.93
N ARG A 136 -20.74 7.84 12.92
CA ARG A 136 -21.47 7.94 14.19
C ARG A 136 -21.04 9.15 15.02
N GLY A 137 -19.74 9.43 15.10
CA GLY A 137 -19.21 10.56 15.87
C GLY A 137 -19.41 11.94 15.22
N SER A 138 -19.82 11.98 13.95
CA SER A 138 -20.10 13.21 13.20
C SER A 138 -21.58 13.62 13.22
N GLN A 139 -22.44 12.87 13.92
CA GLN A 139 -23.87 13.17 14.13
C GLN A 139 -24.09 13.69 15.56
#